data_AF-A0AAP8GG16-F1
#
_entry.id   AF-A0AAP8GG16-F1
#
_cell.length_a   1.000
_cell.length_b   1.000
_cell.length_c   1.000
_cell.angle_alpha   90.00
_cell.angle_beta   90.00
_cell.angle_gamma   90.00
#
_symmetry.space_group_name_H-M   'P 1'
#
loop_
_entity.id
_entity.type
_entity.pdbx_description
1 polymer ?
#
loop_
_entity_poly.entity_id
_entity_poly.type
_entity_poly.pdbx_seq_one_letter_code
_entity_poly.pdbx_strand_id
1 'polypeptide(L)'
;NEEKRIGHLLHSIIQQQVPVDVIVMNDGSTDETARVARSYGATVVDVVDDTDGKWYGKSHACYQGVTHACTNRIAFVDVDVTFLRKDAVETLINQYELEGEK
;
A
#
# COMPACT_ATOMS: atom_id res chain seq x y z
N ASN A 1 10.96 -5.34 -6.30
CA ASN A 1 11.29 -6.75 -6.58
C ASN A 1 10.58 -7.66 -5.60
N GLU A 2 9.29 -7.87 -5.82
CA GLU A 2 8.35 -8.46 -4.89
C GLU A 2 7.22 -9.23 -5.61
N GLU A 3 7.42 -9.63 -6.88
CA GLU A 3 6.37 -10.23 -7.73
C GLU A 3 5.66 -11.44 -7.09
N LYS A 4 6.37 -12.19 -6.24
CA LYS A 4 5.85 -13.37 -5.54
C LYS A 4 5.03 -13.02 -4.29
N ARG A 5 5.32 -11.89 -3.64
CA ARG A 5 4.70 -11.50 -2.36
C ARG A 5 3.55 -10.52 -2.57
N ILE A 6 3.73 -9.55 -3.47
CA ILE A 6 2.73 -8.53 -3.74
C ILE A 6 1.38 -9.12 -4.17
N GLY A 7 1.40 -10.23 -4.92
CA GLY A 7 0.17 -10.93 -5.30
C GLY A 7 -0.61 -11.46 -4.09
N HIS A 8 0.06 -11.98 -3.06
CA HIS A 8 -0.60 -12.46 -1.85
C HIS A 8 -1.23 -11.32 -1.05
N LEU A 9 -0.50 -10.21 -0.88
CA LEU A 9 -1.02 -9.02 -0.21
C LEU A 9 -2.27 -8.50 -0.95
N LEU A 10 -2.16 -8.24 -2.25
CA LEU A 10 -3.26 -7.67 -3.04
C LEU A 10 -4.46 -8.61 -3.12
N HIS A 11 -4.23 -9.93 -3.23
CA HIS A 11 -5.31 -10.91 -3.14
C HIS A 11 -6.04 -10.82 -1.80
N SER A 12 -5.31 -10.70 -0.68
CA SER A 12 -5.92 -10.58 0.65
C SER A 12 -6.66 -9.24 0.86
N ILE A 13 -6.22 -8.16 0.20
CA ILE A 13 -6.89 -6.85 0.22
C ILE A 13 -8.21 -6.87 -0.56
N ILE A 14 -8.26 -7.48 -1.76
CA ILE A 14 -9.50 -7.57 -2.55
C ILE A 14 -10.58 -8.37 -1.82
N GLN A 15 -10.19 -9.26 -0.91
CA GLN A 15 -11.12 -10.05 -0.10
C GLN A 15 -11.67 -9.31 1.12
N GLN A 16 -11.23 -8.08 1.40
CA GLN A 16 -11.72 -7.32 2.54
C GLN A 16 -13.19 -6.91 2.34
N GLN A 17 -13.94 -6.85 3.44
CA GLN A 17 -15.37 -6.51 3.43
C GLN A 17 -15.64 -5.01 3.24
N VAL A 18 -14.60 -4.18 3.46
CA VAL A 18 -14.63 -2.74 3.20
C VAL A 18 -13.86 -2.43 1.91
N PRO A 19 -14.29 -1.45 1.11
CA PRO A 19 -13.55 -1.03 -0.07
C PRO A 19 -12.22 -0.41 0.35
N VAL A 20 -11.15 -0.78 -0.36
CA VAL A 20 -9.79 -0.27 -0.13
C VAL A 20 -9.20 0.20 -1.45
N ASP A 21 -8.86 1.48 -1.53
CA ASP A 21 -8.06 2.03 -2.61
C ASP A 21 -6.60 1.67 -2.38
N VAL A 22 -5.97 1.03 -3.37
CA VAL A 22 -4.59 0.56 -3.24
C VAL A 22 -3.66 1.36 -4.15
N ILE A 23 -2.67 1.99 -3.52
CA ILE A 23 -1.55 2.67 -4.19
C ILE A 23 -0.28 1.89 -3.89
N VAL A 24 0.40 1.42 -4.93
CA VAL A 24 1.69 0.73 -4.85
C VAL A 24 2.78 1.68 -5.31
N MET A 25 3.69 2.02 -4.40
CA MET A 25 4.88 2.81 -4.70
C MET A 25 5.99 1.88 -5.21
N ASN A 26 6.33 2.01 -6.50
CA ASN A 26 7.37 1.23 -7.14
C ASN A 26 8.72 1.96 -7.08
N ASP A 27 9.56 1.59 -6.12
CA ASP A 27 10.89 2.15 -5.91
C ASP A 27 11.96 1.43 -6.76
N GLY A 28 11.75 1.38 -8.08
CA GLY A 28 12.71 0.80 -9.02
C GLY A 28 12.72 -0.73 -9.11
N SER A 29 11.56 -1.40 -9.00
CA SER A 29 11.50 -2.85 -9.27
C SER A 29 11.90 -3.17 -10.72
N THR A 30 12.69 -4.22 -10.89
CA THR A 30 13.16 -4.74 -12.19
C THR A 30 12.49 -6.06 -12.58
N ASP A 31 11.63 -6.60 -11.72
CA ASP A 31 10.82 -7.80 -11.95
C ASP A 31 9.36 -7.45 -12.29
N GLU A 32 8.47 -8.44 -12.26
CA GLU A 32 7.06 -8.25 -12.65
C GLU A 32 6.19 -7.59 -11.57
N THR A 33 6.77 -7.06 -10.49
CA THR A 33 6.01 -6.47 -9.35
C THR A 33 4.96 -5.46 -9.79
N ALA A 34 5.35 -4.49 -10.62
CA ALA A 34 4.46 -3.45 -11.10
C ALA A 34 3.34 -4.01 -12.00
N ARG A 35 3.65 -5.03 -12.82
CA ARG A 35 2.66 -5.68 -13.69
C ARG A 35 1.63 -6.46 -12.86
N VAL A 36 2.10 -7.24 -11.88
CA VAL A 36 1.23 -7.97 -10.95
C VAL A 36 0.35 -6.99 -10.18
N ALA A 37 0.90 -5.90 -9.66
CA ALA A 37 0.09 -4.91 -8.94
C ALA A 37 -1.06 -4.34 -9.78
N ARG A 38 -0.76 -3.92 -11.02
CA ARG A 38 -1.78 -3.41 -11.96
C ARG A 38 -2.84 -4.46 -12.29
N SER A 39 -2.48 -5.75 -12.37
CA SER A 39 -3.47 -6.80 -12.68
C SER A 39 -4.51 -7.01 -11.57
N TYR A 40 -4.21 -6.58 -10.34
CA TYR A 40 -5.13 -6.57 -9.20
C TYR A 40 -5.94 -5.25 -9.09
N GLY A 41 -5.77 -4.33 -10.05
CA GLY A 41 -6.47 -3.03 -10.05
C GLY A 41 -5.82 -1.97 -9.16
N ALA A 42 -4.62 -2.21 -8.63
CA ALA A 42 -3.90 -1.20 -7.86
C ALA A 42 -3.38 -0.08 -8.76
N THR A 43 -3.37 1.15 -8.23
CA THR A 43 -2.66 2.27 -8.84
C THR A 43 -1.17 2.11 -8.56
N VAL A 44 -0.34 2.05 -9.59
CA VAL A 44 1.12 1.93 -9.44
C VAL A 44 1.77 3.24 -9.80
N VAL A 45 2.53 3.80 -8.87
CA VAL A 45 3.27 5.05 -9.03
C VAL A 45 4.76 4.77 -8.84
N ASP A 46 5.58 5.16 -9.79
CA ASP A 46 7.03 5.05 -9.67
C ASP A 46 7.57 6.14 -8.72
N VAL A 47 8.45 5.76 -7.79
CA VAL A 47 9.08 6.71 -6.87
C VAL A 47 10.03 7.60 -7.65
N VAL A 48 9.91 8.92 -7.46
CA VAL A 48 10.81 9.90 -8.06
C VAL A 48 11.96 10.17 -7.09
N ASP A 49 13.20 10.12 -7.55
CA ASP A 49 14.35 10.44 -6.70
C ASP A 49 14.29 11.87 -6.17
N ASP A 50 14.75 12.07 -4.94
CA ASP A 50 14.85 13.41 -4.36
C ASP A 50 15.92 14.24 -5.08
N THR A 51 15.68 15.54 -5.20
CA THR A 51 16.47 16.47 -6.01
C THR A 51 17.94 16.57 -5.59
N ASP A 52 18.24 16.38 -4.30
CA ASP A 52 19.60 16.39 -3.77
C ASP A 52 20.14 14.98 -3.43
N GLY A 53 19.34 13.94 -3.69
CA GLY A 53 19.66 12.53 -3.45
C GLY A 53 19.80 12.15 -1.98
N LYS A 54 19.41 13.00 -1.02
CA LYS A 54 19.59 12.72 0.41
C LYS A 54 18.42 11.95 1.01
N TRP A 55 17.25 11.98 0.39
CA TRP A 55 16.09 11.24 0.84
C TRP A 55 15.71 10.11 -0.12
N TYR A 56 15.72 8.89 0.39
CA TYR A 56 15.50 7.67 -0.39
C TYR A 56 14.85 6.57 0.45
N GLY A 57 14.40 5.51 -0.21
CA GLY A 57 13.86 4.31 0.42
C GLY A 57 12.43 4.46 0.95
N LYS A 58 12.04 3.56 1.87
CA LYS A 58 10.64 3.40 2.30
C LYS A 58 9.98 4.67 2.79
N SER A 59 10.65 5.48 3.61
CA SER A 59 10.05 6.72 4.14
C SER A 59 9.77 7.74 3.03
N HIS A 60 10.64 7.81 2.03
CA HIS A 60 10.46 8.67 0.86
C HIS A 60 9.30 8.20 -0.01
N ALA A 61 9.24 6.89 -0.28
CA ALA A 61 8.14 6.27 -1.01
C ALA A 61 6.80 6.50 -0.29
N CYS A 62 6.75 6.32 1.04
CA CYS A 62 5.54 6.58 1.83
C CYS A 62 5.08 8.04 1.73
N TYR A 63 6.02 8.99 1.82
CA TYR A 63 5.70 10.40 1.70
C TYR A 63 5.10 10.75 0.33
N GLN A 64 5.74 10.30 -0.76
CA GLN A 64 5.19 10.48 -2.10
C GLN A 64 3.87 9.74 -2.30
N GLY A 65 3.69 8.57 -1.69
CA GLY A 65 2.43 7.83 -1.78
C GLY A 65 1.25 8.59 -1.17
N VAL A 66 1.47 9.28 -0.04
CA VAL A 66 0.43 10.10 0.60
C VAL A 66 -0.08 11.20 -0.31
N THR A 67 0.78 11.80 -1.14
CA THR A 67 0.35 12.89 -2.04
C THR A 67 -0.58 12.42 -3.17
N HIS A 68 -0.66 11.10 -3.40
CA HIS A 68 -1.56 10.49 -4.38
C HIS A 68 -2.86 9.96 -3.75
N ALA A 69 -2.97 9.96 -2.41
CA ALA A 69 -4.16 9.49 -1.72
C ALA A 69 -5.28 10.54 -1.75
N CYS A 70 -6.50 10.11 -2.07
CA CYS A 70 -7.69 10.95 -2.13
C CYS A 70 -8.62 10.79 -0.91
N THR A 71 -8.16 10.07 0.12
CA THR A 71 -8.98 9.69 1.29
C THR A 71 -8.39 10.26 2.59
N ASN A 72 -9.23 10.36 3.62
CA ASN A 72 -8.82 10.89 4.93
C ASN A 72 -8.09 9.87 5.82
N ARG A 73 -8.11 8.59 5.43
CA ARG A 73 -7.50 7.50 6.19
C ARG A 73 -6.52 6.76 5.29
N ILE A 74 -5.27 6.72 5.71
CA ILE A 74 -4.18 6.09 4.97
C ILE A 74 -3.50 5.10 5.91
N ALA A 75 -3.29 3.87 5.43
CA ALA A 75 -2.52 2.85 6.11
C ALA A 75 -1.35 2.43 5.22
N PHE A 76 -0.15 2.35 5.81
CA PHE A 76 1.01 1.79 5.12
C PHE A 76 1.11 0.31 5.45
N VAL A 77 1.24 -0.53 4.42
CA VAL A 77 1.30 -1.98 4.56
C VAL A 77 2.50 -2.48 3.78
N ASP A 78 3.37 -3.24 4.44
CA ASP A 78 4.51 -3.87 3.78
C ASP A 78 4.04 -4.99 2.83
N VAL A 79 4.78 -5.17 1.75
CA VAL A 79 4.47 -6.12 0.66
C VAL A 79 4.46 -7.60 1.08
N ASP A 80 5.07 -7.92 2.22
CA ASP A 80 5.15 -9.27 2.81
C ASP A 80 4.02 -9.56 3.81
N VAL A 81 3.07 -8.64 3.98
CA VAL A 81 1.87 -8.83 4.81
C VAL A 81 0.82 -9.65 4.07
N THR A 82 0.03 -10.42 4.81
CA THR A 82 -1.18 -11.07 4.31
C THR A 82 -2.29 -10.96 5.34
N PHE A 83 -3.43 -10.41 4.94
CA PHE A 83 -4.62 -10.35 5.79
C PHE A 83 -5.31 -11.73 5.82
N LEU A 84 -5.33 -12.37 6.98
CA LEU A 84 -5.91 -13.71 7.14
C LEU A 84 -7.43 -13.70 7.29
N ARG A 85 -8.01 -12.55 7.67
CA ARG A 85 -9.44 -12.36 7.85
C ARG A 85 -9.96 -11.30 6.88
N LYS A 86 -11.21 -11.46 6.46
CA LYS A 86 -11.90 -10.54 5.54
C LYS A 86 -12.36 -9.24 6.21
N ASP A 87 -12.43 -9.21 7.53
CA ASP A 87 -12.79 -8.05 8.35
C ASP A 87 -11.57 -7.41 9.03
N ALA A 88 -10.35 -7.75 8.58
CA ALA A 88 -9.13 -7.28 9.23
C ALA A 88 -8.95 -5.77 9.10
N VAL A 89 -9.14 -5.22 7.89
CA VAL A 89 -9.04 -3.77 7.65
C VAL A 89 -10.15 -3.02 8.39
N GLU A 90 -11.38 -3.53 8.37
CA GLU A 90 -12.49 -2.95 9.12
C GLU A 90 -12.21 -2.92 10.63
N THR A 91 -11.68 -4.02 11.18
CA THR A 91 -11.30 -4.11 12.60
C THR A 91 -10.23 -3.06 12.95
N LEU A 92 -9.22 -2.86 12.08
CA LEU A 92 -8.18 -1.86 12.28
C LEU A 92 -8.72 -0.43 12.25
N ILE A 93 -9.63 -0.12 11.31
CA ILE A 93 -10.28 1.19 11.21
C ILE A 93 -11.10 1.47 12.48
N ASN A 94 -11.95 0.52 12.89
CA ASN A 94 -12.80 0.66 14.06
C ASN A 94 -11.97 0.86 15.33
N GLN A 95 -10.87 0.13 15.49
CA GLN A 95 -9.97 0.30 16.64
C GLN A 95 -9.32 1.69 16.66
N TYR A 96 -8.85 2.17 15.51
CA TYR A 96 -8.27 3.51 15.40
C TYR A 96 -9.28 4.62 15.72
N GLU A 97 -10.53 4.46 15.31
CA GLU A 97 -11.61 5.41 15.64
C GLU A 97 -11.89 5.47 17.15
N LEU A 98 -11.95 4.32 17.81
CA LEU A 98 -12.15 4.25 19.27
C LEU A 98 -11.01 4.92 20.07
N GLU A 99 -9.80 4.95 19.52
CA GLU A 99 -8.64 5.59 20.15
C GLU A 99 -8.56 7.08 19.83
N GLY A 100 -8.99 7.51 18.65
CA GLY A 100 -8.98 8.91 18.22
C GLY A 100 -10.08 9.79 18.85
N GLU A 101 -11.10 9.18 19.46
CA GLU A 101 -12.15 9.89 20.23
C GLU A 101 -11.77 10.17 21.70
N LYS A 102 -10.54 9.85 22.12
CA LYS A 102 -9.98 10.17 23.44
C LYS A 102 -9.10 11.41 23.40
#